data_AF-A0A2E2ISR3-F1
#
_entry.id   AF-A0A2E2ISR3-F1
#
_cell.length_a   1.000
_cell.length_b   1.000
_cell.length_c   1.000
_cell.angle_alpha   90.00
_cell.angle_beta   90.00
_cell.angle_gamma   90.00
#
_symmetry.space_group_name_H-M   'P 1'
#
loop_
_entity.id
_entity.type
_entity.pdbx_description
1 polymer ?
#
loop_
_entity_poly.entity_id
_entity_poly.type
_entity_poly.pdbx_seq_one_letter_code
_entity_poly.pdbx_strand_id
1 'polypeptide(L)'
;MANQEFDPFRAWQDLVQKWEIEINEWSGKMTESDQFSAMMGQATKMNLVAQKAWAERMETMLATLNMPTKSQVEDITERLDRIEDNIERMRLAMEQSGKPQARPEPSRTRKAPKKPE
;
A
#
# COMPACT_ATOMS: atom_id res chain seq x y z
N MET A 1 -46.07 0.60 38.58
CA MET A 1 -44.70 0.07 38.59
C MET A 1 -44.04 0.61 37.34
N ALA A 2 -43.18 1.62 37.46
CA ALA A 2 -42.69 2.38 36.32
C ALA A 2 -41.63 1.58 35.56
N ASN A 3 -41.78 1.56 34.24
CA ASN A 3 -40.88 0.92 33.28
C ASN A 3 -39.43 1.21 33.62
N GLN A 4 -38.68 0.14 33.87
CA GLN A 4 -37.24 0.15 33.98
C GLN A 4 -36.69 0.39 32.57
N GLU A 5 -36.64 1.66 32.16
CA GLU A 5 -36.01 2.10 30.93
C GLU A 5 -34.59 1.53 30.92
N PHE A 6 -34.30 0.66 29.95
CA PHE A 6 -32.95 0.23 29.66
C PHE A 6 -32.19 1.49 29.24
N ASP A 7 -31.52 2.10 30.20
CA ASP A 7 -30.71 3.28 29.99
C ASP A 7 -29.34 2.81 29.48
N PRO A 8 -29.06 2.95 28.17
CA PRO A 8 -27.81 2.49 27.58
C PRO A 8 -26.62 3.24 28.15
N PHE A 9 -26.82 4.46 28.66
CA PHE A 9 -25.77 5.24 29.30
C PHE A 9 -25.43 4.67 30.68
N ARG A 10 -26.43 4.25 31.46
CA ARG A 10 -26.18 3.50 32.70
C ARG A 10 -25.56 2.14 32.46
N ALA A 11 -26.02 1.39 31.47
CA ALA A 11 -25.41 0.10 31.13
C ALA A 11 -23.94 0.27 30.69
N TRP A 12 -23.64 1.33 29.91
CA TRP A 12 -22.28 1.70 29.54
C TRP A 12 -21.45 2.14 30.74
N GLN A 13 -22.01 2.99 31.60
CA GLN A 13 -21.34 3.46 32.82
C GLN A 13 -21.01 2.30 33.75
N ASP A 14 -21.93 1.37 33.97
CA ASP A 14 -21.70 0.16 34.77
C ASP A 14 -20.61 -0.72 34.15
N LEU A 15 -20.54 -0.80 32.82
CA LEU A 15 -19.49 -1.53 32.11
C LEU A 15 -18.13 -0.86 32.26
N VAL A 16 -18.06 0.47 32.14
CA VAL A 16 -16.83 1.26 32.35
C VAL A 16 -16.37 1.16 33.80
N GLN A 17 -17.28 1.22 34.78
CA GLN A 17 -16.93 1.09 36.20
C GLN A 17 -16.40 -0.30 36.53
N LYS A 18 -17.03 -1.36 35.99
CA LYS A 18 -16.52 -2.73 36.13
C LYS A 18 -15.15 -2.87 35.48
N TRP A 19 -14.96 -2.26 34.32
CA TRP A 19 -13.68 -2.26 33.62
C TRP A 19 -12.59 -1.51 34.38
N GLU A 20 -12.90 -0.40 35.04
CA GLU A 20 -11.96 0.34 35.89
C GLU A 20 -11.51 -0.48 37.11
N ILE A 21 -12.43 -1.25 37.72
CA ILE A 21 -12.11 -2.18 38.80
C ILE A 21 -11.22 -3.31 38.28
N GLU A 22 -11.57 -3.90 37.14
CA GLU A 22 -10.80 -4.98 36.50
C GLU A 22 -9.40 -4.50 36.09
N ILE A 23 -9.26 -3.27 35.59
CA ILE A 23 -7.97 -2.64 35.29
C ILE A 23 -7.17 -2.40 36.58
N ASN A 24 -7.79 -1.98 37.67
CA ASN A 24 -7.08 -1.81 38.94
C ASN A 24 -6.60 -3.15 39.51
N GLU A 25 -7.36 -4.24 39.31
CA GLU A 25 -6.91 -5.60 39.63
C GLU A 25 -5.79 -6.09 38.71
N TRP A 26 -5.80 -5.69 37.44
CA TRP A 26 -4.72 -5.98 36.47
C TRP A 26 -3.46 -5.13 36.74
N SER A 27 -3.61 -3.88 37.18
CA SER A 27 -2.53 -2.93 37.45
C SER A 27 -1.55 -3.45 38.53
N GLY A 28 -2.07 -4.22 39.50
CA GLY A 28 -1.24 -4.77 40.59
C GLY A 28 -0.46 -6.05 40.24
N LYS A 29 -0.78 -6.76 39.15
CA LYS A 29 -0.19 -8.09 38.85
C LYS A 29 0.36 -8.27 37.43
N MET A 30 0.02 -7.39 36.48
CA MET A 30 0.25 -7.65 35.05
C MET A 30 1.52 -7.00 34.48
N THR A 31 2.02 -5.93 35.09
CA THR A 31 3.09 -5.07 34.54
C THR A 31 4.47 -5.73 34.46
N GLU A 32 4.69 -6.84 35.16
CA GLU A 32 5.98 -7.58 35.18
C GLU A 32 5.95 -8.94 34.49
N SER A 33 4.82 -9.37 33.91
CA SER A 33 4.72 -10.74 33.39
C SER A 33 4.90 -10.80 31.86
N ASP A 34 5.82 -11.65 31.41
CA ASP A 34 6.00 -12.02 29.99
C ASP A 34 4.70 -12.51 29.33
N GLN A 35 3.75 -13.01 30.14
CA GLN A 35 2.44 -13.46 29.71
C GLN A 35 1.55 -12.32 29.18
N PHE A 36 1.67 -11.10 29.72
CA PHE A 36 0.94 -9.94 29.20
C PHE A 36 1.42 -9.53 27.82
N SER A 37 2.74 -9.45 27.62
CA SER A 37 3.32 -9.15 26.31
C SER A 37 2.96 -10.21 25.26
N ALA A 38 2.94 -11.50 25.66
CA ALA A 38 2.51 -12.59 24.79
C ALA A 38 1.01 -12.48 24.43
N MET A 39 0.16 -12.20 25.41
CA MET A 39 -1.29 -12.02 25.21
C MET A 39 -1.59 -10.81 24.32
N MET A 40 -0.94 -9.67 24.57
CA MET A 40 -1.08 -8.47 23.73
C MET A 40 -0.60 -8.74 22.30
N GLY A 41 0.53 -9.42 22.13
CA GLY A 41 1.01 -9.83 20.81
C GLY A 41 0.02 -10.74 20.06
N GLN A 42 -0.63 -11.67 20.76
CA GLN A 42 -1.68 -12.50 20.19
C GLN A 42 -2.94 -11.70 19.85
N ALA A 43 -3.39 -10.81 20.73
CA ALA A 43 -4.53 -9.93 20.50
C ALA A 43 -4.30 -9.00 19.29
N THR A 44 -3.10 -8.43 19.15
CA THR A 44 -2.72 -7.63 17.98
C THR A 44 -2.75 -8.45 16.70
N LYS A 45 -2.21 -9.67 16.72
CA LYS A 45 -2.28 -10.59 15.55
C LYS A 45 -3.73 -10.92 15.18
N MET A 46 -4.58 -11.20 16.16
CA MET A 46 -6.00 -11.46 15.93
C MET A 46 -6.73 -10.23 15.36
N ASN A 47 -6.42 -9.04 15.85
CA ASN A 47 -6.97 -7.79 15.31
C ASN A 47 -6.56 -7.58 13.85
N LEU A 48 -5.28 -7.82 13.51
CA LEU A 48 -4.81 -7.74 12.12
C LEU A 48 -5.51 -8.76 11.20
N VAL A 49 -5.72 -10.00 11.68
CA VAL A 49 -6.48 -11.02 10.93
C VAL A 49 -7.94 -10.60 10.75
N ALA A 50 -8.57 -10.05 11.78
CA ALA A 50 -9.96 -9.56 11.70
C ALA A 50 -10.09 -8.39 10.72
N GLN A 51 -9.14 -7.44 10.74
CA GLN A 51 -9.09 -6.33 9.79
C GLN A 51 -8.91 -6.83 8.35
N LYS A 52 -8.03 -7.82 8.13
CA LYS A 52 -7.84 -8.42 6.80
C LYS A 52 -9.11 -9.12 6.31
N ALA A 53 -9.73 -9.94 7.15
CA ALA A 53 -10.97 -10.63 6.80
C ALA A 53 -12.13 -9.66 6.53
N TRP A 54 -12.19 -8.54 7.25
CA TRP A 54 -13.14 -7.47 7.00
C TRP A 54 -12.88 -6.77 5.66
N ALA A 55 -11.62 -6.45 5.36
CA ALA A 55 -11.22 -5.85 4.09
C ALA A 55 -11.58 -6.75 2.89
N GLU A 56 -11.31 -8.06 2.98
CA GLU A 56 -11.66 -9.04 1.95
C GLU A 56 -13.19 -9.13 1.73
N ARG A 57 -13.98 -9.08 2.82
CA ARG A 57 -15.45 -9.06 2.73
C ARG A 57 -15.99 -7.76 2.14
N MET A 58 -15.41 -6.62 2.51
CA MET A 58 -15.80 -5.33 1.95
C MET A 58 -15.44 -5.24 0.47
N GLU A 59 -14.27 -5.77 0.07
CA GLU A 59 -13.87 -5.88 -1.33
C GLU A 59 -14.85 -6.75 -2.13
N THR A 60 -15.24 -7.90 -1.58
CA THR A 60 -16.24 -8.77 -2.22
C THR A 60 -17.60 -8.08 -2.32
N MET A 61 -18.06 -7.39 -1.27
CA MET A 61 -19.31 -6.63 -1.30
C MET A 61 -19.27 -5.49 -2.33
N LEU A 62 -18.19 -4.70 -2.36
CA LEU A 62 -18.03 -3.62 -3.33
C LEU A 62 -17.96 -4.16 -4.76
N ALA A 63 -17.27 -5.28 -4.99
CA ALA A 63 -17.26 -5.96 -6.28
C ALA A 63 -18.66 -6.43 -6.70
N THR A 64 -19.47 -6.96 -5.78
CA THR A 64 -20.87 -7.35 -6.08
C THR A 64 -21.78 -6.15 -6.38
N LEU A 65 -21.41 -4.96 -5.92
CA LEU A 65 -22.14 -3.71 -6.17
C LEU A 65 -21.62 -2.94 -7.40
N ASN A 66 -20.74 -3.54 -8.22
CA ASN A 66 -20.04 -2.87 -9.33
C ASN A 66 -19.28 -1.60 -8.91
N MET A 67 -18.91 -1.47 -7.63
CA MET A 67 -18.09 -0.36 -7.15
C MET A 67 -16.61 -0.75 -7.22
N PRO A 68 -15.72 0.10 -7.79
CA PRO A 68 -14.31 -0.24 -7.94
C PRO A 68 -13.65 -0.43 -6.57
N THR A 69 -12.96 -1.56 -6.40
CA THR A 69 -12.27 -1.90 -5.16
C THR A 69 -10.90 -1.23 -5.12
N LYS A 70 -10.30 -1.07 -3.92
CA LYS A 70 -8.96 -0.46 -3.79
C LYS A 70 -7.92 -1.22 -4.61
N SER A 71 -7.97 -2.55 -4.59
CA SER A 71 -7.08 -3.43 -5.34
C SER A 71 -7.20 -3.22 -6.86
N GLN A 72 -8.43 -3.05 -7.36
CA GLN A 72 -8.65 -2.78 -8.79
C GLN A 72 -8.11 -1.42 -9.21
N VAL A 73 -8.20 -0.41 -8.35
CA VAL A 73 -7.58 0.90 -8.61
C VAL A 73 -6.06 0.77 -8.65
N GLU A 74 -5.47 0.00 -7.73
CA GLU A 74 -4.03 -0.26 -7.71
C GLU A 74 -3.54 -0.99 -8.97
N ASP A 75 -4.25 -2.03 -9.43
CA ASP A 75 -3.93 -2.74 -10.68
C ASP A 75 -4.04 -1.82 -11.91
N ILE A 76 -5.05 -0.94 -11.95
CA ILE A 76 -5.19 0.06 -13.02
C ILE A 76 -4.01 1.05 -12.99
N THR A 77 -3.61 1.54 -11.80
CA THR A 77 -2.45 2.45 -11.69
C THR A 77 -1.16 1.79 -12.14
N GLU A 78 -0.91 0.53 -11.76
CA GLU A 78 0.29 -0.18 -12.19
C GLU A 78 0.31 -0.39 -13.71
N ARG A 79 -0.84 -0.68 -14.31
CA ARG A 79 -0.97 -0.80 -15.77
C ARG A 79 -0.77 0.54 -16.47
N LEU A 80 -1.21 1.64 -15.87
CA LEU A 80 -0.98 2.99 -16.40
C LEU A 80 0.51 3.35 -16.36
N ASP A 81 1.20 3.11 -15.24
CA ASP A 81 2.64 3.35 -15.11
C ASP A 81 3.44 2.59 -16.20
N ARG A 82 3.10 1.32 -16.44
CA ARG A 82 3.75 0.55 -17.53
C ARG A 82 3.47 1.11 -18.92
N ILE A 83 2.28 1.69 -19.15
CA ILE A 83 1.95 2.34 -20.42
C ILE A 83 2.78 3.62 -20.57
N GLU A 84 2.91 4.41 -19.52
CA GLU A 84 3.73 5.63 -19.50
C GLU A 84 5.20 5.32 -19.81
N ASP A 85 5.78 4.30 -19.17
CA ASP A 85 7.14 3.82 -19.46
C ASP A 85 7.32 3.41 -20.92
N ASN A 86 6.34 2.70 -21.50
CA ASN A 86 6.39 2.27 -22.89
C ASN A 86 6.30 3.46 -23.85
N ILE A 87 5.50 4.47 -23.52
CA ILE A 87 5.40 5.71 -24.29
C ILE A 87 6.73 6.47 -24.25
N GLU A 88 7.36 6.57 -23.08
CA GLU A 88 8.68 7.19 -22.94
C GLU A 88 9.75 6.45 -23.75
N ARG A 89 9.77 5.12 -23.69
CA ARG A 89 10.68 4.29 -24.50
C ARG A 89 10.48 4.49 -26.00
N MET A 90 9.23 4.53 -26.46
CA MET A 90 8.91 4.80 -27.87
C MET A 90 9.36 6.20 -28.29
N ARG A 91 9.15 7.21 -27.43
CA ARG A 91 9.64 8.57 -27.67
C ARG A 91 11.16 8.59 -27.83
N LEU A 92 11.90 7.98 -26.91
CA LEU A 92 13.36 7.91 -26.97
C LEU A 92 13.86 7.15 -28.21
N ALA A 93 13.19 6.06 -28.59
CA ALA A 93 13.52 5.31 -29.80
C ALA A 93 13.30 6.16 -31.07
N MET A 94 12.19 6.91 -31.13
CA MET A 94 11.92 7.84 -32.24
C MET A 94 12.97 8.95 -32.33
N GLU A 95 13.33 9.56 -31.20
CA GLU A 95 14.37 10.60 -31.13
C GLU A 95 15.75 10.08 -31.56
N GLN A 96 16.07 8.79 -31.30
CA GLN A 96 17.30 8.16 -31.75
C GLN A 96 17.27 7.82 -33.25
N SER A 97 16.13 7.38 -33.79
CA SER A 97 15.97 7.09 -35.22
C SER A 97 15.92 8.35 -36.11
N GLY A 98 15.63 9.52 -35.53
CA GLY A 98 15.70 10.82 -36.22
C GLY A 98 17.10 11.42 -36.32
N LYS A 99 18.12 10.85 -35.66
CA LYS A 99 19.50 11.31 -35.78
C LYS A 99 20.16 10.61 -36.97
N PRO A 100 20.77 11.34 -37.94
CA PRO A 100 21.51 10.72 -39.03
C PRO A 100 22.62 9.86 -38.42
N GLN A 101 22.58 8.56 -38.67
CA GLN A 101 23.65 7.66 -38.27
C GLN A 101 24.91 8.12 -39.01
N ALA A 102 25.86 8.71 -38.27
CA ALA A 102 27.12 9.19 -38.81
C ALA A 102 27.87 7.99 -39.38
N ARG A 103 27.75 7.79 -40.70
CA ARG A 103 28.46 6.75 -41.42
C ARG A 103 29.96 7.06 -41.27
N PRO A 104 30.79 6.12 -40.79
CA PRO A 104 32.21 6.39 -40.59
C PRO A 104 32.82 6.80 -41.92
N GLU A 105 33.34 8.03 -42.00
CA GLU A 105 33.98 8.55 -43.20
C GLU A 105 35.20 7.69 -43.54
N PRO A 106 35.37 7.24 -44.79
CA PRO A 106 36.53 6.45 -45.17
C PRO A 106 37.80 7.28 -45.01
N SER A 107 38.75 6.73 -44.25
CA SER A 107 40.06 7.34 -43.99
C SER A 107 40.76 7.71 -45.30
N ARG A 108 40.92 9.00 -45.56
CA ARG A 108 41.61 9.53 -46.74
C ARG A 108 43.11 9.27 -46.63
N THR A 109 43.57 8.16 -47.21
CA THR A 109 44.99 7.77 -47.24
C THR A 109 45.81 8.32 -48.43
N ARG A 110 45.29 9.28 -49.21
CA ARG A 110 46.08 9.90 -50.27
C ARG A 110 46.64 11.25 -49.82
N LYS A 111 47.93 11.27 -49.46
CA LYS A 111 48.72 12.51 -49.33
C LYS A 111 48.70 13.25 -50.67
N ALA A 112 48.46 14.55 -50.63
CA ALA A 112 48.48 15.42 -51.80
C ALA A 112 49.90 15.48 -52.41
N PRO A 113 50.05 15.47 -53.76
CA PRO A 113 51.35 15.58 -54.39
C PRO A 113 51.91 17.00 -54.21
N LYS A 114 53.17 17.12 -53.81
CA LYS A 114 53.90 18.39 -53.74
C LYS A 114 54.06 18.97 -55.15
N LYS A 115 53.66 20.23 -55.33
CA LYS A 115 53.93 21.01 -56.55
C LYS A 115 55.44 21.26 -56.70
N PRO A 116 56.03 21.07 -57.89
CA PRO A 116 57.37 21.57 -58.18
C PRO A 116 57.34 23.07 -58.52
N GLU A 117 58.45 23.72 -58.18
CA GLU A 117 58.82 25.13 -58.36
C GLU A 117 59.05 25.50 -59.83
#